data_AF-A0AAD9KDN2-F1
#
_entry.id   AF-A0AAD9KDN2-F1
#
_cell.length_a   1.000
_cell.length_b   1.000
_cell.length_c   1.000
_cell.angle_alpha   90.00
_cell.angle_beta   90.00
_cell.angle_gamma   90.00
#
_symmetry.space_group_name_H-M   'P 1'
#
loop_
_entity.id
_entity.type
_entity.pdbx_description
1 polymer ?
#
loop_
_entity_poly.entity_id
_entity_poly.type
_entity_poly.pdbx_seq_one_letter_code
_entity_poly.pdbx_strand_id
1 'polypeptide(L)'
;MQTLCDKLKEKDMTIFIDHDQQQRMKLKKREVKRSTRTQYNVDFLKDRVTTETFRLTVRNKYEALQDLLDEGNIDINTQWQHIKEMWTSTCSEVLGKKKYQQKDWISADTLNKVQVRNETKGATAEREQQKQQHRKSKQMQTEQSRAA
;
A
#
# COMPACT_ATOMS: atom_id res chain seq x y z
N MET A 1 23.34 -40.64 25.76
CA MET A 1 23.40 -39.42 26.58
C MET A 1 23.76 -38.15 25.78
N GLN A 2 24.45 -38.25 24.64
CA GLN A 2 24.88 -37.08 23.84
C GLN A 2 23.73 -36.30 23.16
N THR A 3 22.62 -36.96 22.83
CA THR A 3 21.57 -36.43 21.96
C THR A 3 20.67 -35.35 22.58
N LEU A 4 20.59 -35.23 23.90
CA LEU A 4 19.81 -34.19 24.59
C LEU A 4 20.59 -32.88 24.71
N CYS A 5 21.90 -32.97 24.95
CA CYS A 5 22.80 -31.82 25.02
C CYS A 5 22.91 -31.12 23.65
N ASP A 6 22.99 -31.90 22.57
CA ASP A 6 23.07 -31.34 21.21
C ASP A 6 21.75 -30.68 20.80
N LYS A 7 20.60 -31.28 21.15
CA LYS A 7 19.27 -30.69 20.93
C LYS A 7 19.04 -29.41 21.76
N LEU A 8 19.61 -29.31 22.96
CA LEU A 8 19.56 -28.10 23.78
C LEU A 8 20.43 -27.00 23.16
N LYS A 9 21.65 -27.32 22.74
CA LYS A 9 22.54 -26.38 22.04
C LYS A 9 21.94 -25.87 20.73
N GLU A 10 21.28 -26.75 19.97
CA GLU A 10 20.61 -26.38 18.72
C GLU A 10 19.41 -25.46 18.98
N LYS A 11 18.58 -25.76 19.99
CA LYS A 11 17.48 -24.87 20.42
C LYS A 11 17.97 -23.52 20.92
N ASP A 12 19.02 -23.49 21.74
CA ASP A 12 19.61 -22.26 22.25
C ASP A 12 20.23 -21.41 21.13
N MET A 13 20.83 -22.05 20.12
CA MET A 13 21.34 -21.39 18.93
C MET A 13 20.20 -20.80 18.09
N THR A 14 19.08 -21.51 17.91
CA THR A 14 17.90 -20.99 17.21
C THR A 14 17.28 -19.80 17.95
N ILE A 15 17.16 -19.88 19.29
CA ILE A 15 16.64 -18.77 20.11
C ILE A 15 17.57 -17.55 20.05
N PHE A 16 18.88 -17.76 20.05
CA PHE A 16 19.88 -16.70 19.94
C PHE A 16 19.81 -16.01 18.56
N ILE A 17 19.70 -16.79 17.48
CA ILE A 17 19.55 -16.27 16.11
C ILE A 17 18.23 -15.49 15.98
N ASP A 18 17.13 -16.00 16.54
CA ASP A 18 15.83 -15.33 16.51
C ASP A 18 15.84 -14.01 17.29
N HIS A 19 16.49 -13.97 18.47
CA HIS A 19 16.63 -12.75 19.27
C HIS A 19 17.54 -11.71 18.59
N ASP A 20 18.66 -12.12 18.00
CA ASP A 20 19.53 -11.23 17.22
C ASP A 20 18.81 -10.69 15.97
N GLN A 21 18.07 -11.54 15.26
CA GLN A 21 17.21 -11.12 14.15
C GLN A 21 16.14 -10.12 14.62
N GLN A 22 15.52 -10.32 15.77
CA GLN A 22 14.57 -9.34 16.34
C GLN A 22 15.24 -7.99 16.67
N GLN A 23 16.45 -8.01 17.24
CA GLN A 23 17.21 -6.82 17.62
C GLN A 23 17.64 -5.99 16.38
N ARG A 24 18.10 -6.65 15.31
CA ARG A 24 18.58 -6.02 14.06
C ARG A 24 17.47 -5.41 13.19
N MET A 25 16.21 -5.70 13.48
CA MET A 25 15.05 -5.32 12.65
C MET A 25 14.40 -3.97 13.02
N LYS A 26 15.00 -3.21 13.94
CA LYS A 26 14.52 -1.93 14.51
C LYS A 26 14.73 -0.72 13.58
N LEU A 27 14.26 -0.80 12.34
CA LEU A 27 14.12 0.39 11.50
C LEU A 27 12.78 1.07 11.83
N LYS A 28 12.82 2.36 12.17
CA LYS A 28 11.62 3.18 12.38
C LYS A 28 10.78 3.16 11.11
N LYS A 29 9.50 2.79 11.24
CA LYS A 29 8.54 2.82 10.12
C LYS A 29 8.48 4.25 9.59
N ARG A 30 8.85 4.44 8.32
CA ARG A 30 8.59 5.70 7.61
C ARG A 30 7.19 5.62 7.04
N GLU A 31 6.33 6.53 7.48
CA GLU A 31 5.03 6.72 6.86
C GLU A 31 5.22 7.42 5.51
N VAL A 32 5.38 6.62 4.47
CA VAL A 32 5.34 7.12 3.11
C VAL A 32 3.87 7.32 2.78
N LYS A 33 3.42 8.57 2.71
CA LYS A 33 2.10 8.91 2.16
C LYS A 33 2.11 8.43 0.70
N ARG A 34 1.39 7.34 0.40
CA ARG A 34 1.23 6.88 -0.98
C ARG A 34 0.42 7.93 -1.72
N SER A 35 0.92 8.38 -2.87
CA SER A 35 0.17 9.29 -3.72
C SER A 35 -1.09 8.59 -4.23
N THR A 36 -2.24 9.23 -4.09
CA THR A 36 -3.53 8.77 -4.62
C THR A 36 -3.69 9.06 -6.12
N ARG A 37 -2.68 9.66 -6.75
CA ARG A 37 -2.72 10.02 -8.17
C ARG A 37 -2.70 8.77 -9.04
N THR A 38 -3.78 8.56 -9.80
CA THR A 38 -3.82 7.56 -10.87
C THR A 38 -2.77 7.91 -11.93
N GLN A 39 -1.86 6.99 -12.20
CA GLN A 39 -0.91 7.08 -13.30
C GLN A 39 -1.44 6.26 -14.48
N TYR A 40 -1.24 6.75 -15.70
CA TYR A 40 -1.58 6.05 -16.94
C TYR A 40 -0.32 5.56 -17.64
N ASN A 41 -0.43 4.53 -18.49
CA ASN A 41 0.69 4.02 -19.26
C ASN A 41 0.95 4.92 -20.47
N VAL A 42 1.79 5.95 -20.28
CA VAL A 42 2.20 6.87 -21.36
C VAL A 42 3.04 6.19 -22.45
N ASP A 43 3.60 5.02 -22.18
CA ASP A 43 4.36 4.26 -23.19
C ASP A 43 3.49 3.83 -24.38
N PHE A 44 2.18 3.66 -24.19
CA PHE A 44 1.28 3.36 -25.30
C PHE A 44 1.20 4.50 -26.30
N LEU A 45 1.47 5.75 -25.93
CA LEU A 45 1.53 6.88 -26.87
C LEU A 45 2.77 6.85 -27.80
N LYS A 46 3.68 5.88 -27.63
CA LYS A 46 4.78 5.68 -28.57
C LYS A 46 4.33 4.94 -29.83
N ASP A 47 3.28 4.12 -29.72
CA ASP A 47 2.69 3.47 -30.89
C ASP A 47 1.86 4.49 -31.68
N ARG A 48 1.98 4.44 -33.00
CA ARG A 48 1.31 5.36 -33.91
C ARG A 48 -0.18 5.08 -33.95
N VAL A 49 -0.58 3.81 -33.87
CA VAL A 49 -2.00 3.42 -33.95
C VAL A 49 -2.75 3.92 -32.73
N THR A 50 -2.25 3.63 -31.54
CA THR A 50 -2.79 4.08 -30.25
C THR A 50 -2.81 5.61 -30.11
N THR A 51 -1.83 6.31 -30.67
CA THR A 51 -1.79 7.78 -30.66
C THR A 51 -2.91 8.37 -31.53
N GLU A 52 -3.11 7.81 -32.72
CA GLU A 52 -4.19 8.29 -33.60
C GLU A 52 -5.57 7.95 -33.02
N THR A 53 -5.75 6.75 -32.44
CA THR A 53 -7.00 6.41 -31.76
C THR A 53 -7.26 7.31 -30.56
N PHE A 54 -6.24 7.60 -29.74
CA PHE A 54 -6.36 8.56 -28.64
C PHE A 54 -6.81 9.94 -29.15
N ARG A 55 -6.15 10.45 -30.20
CA ARG A 55 -6.47 11.75 -30.80
C ARG A 55 -7.91 11.80 -31.31
N LEU A 56 -8.34 10.77 -32.02
CA LEU A 56 -9.70 10.67 -32.56
C LEU A 56 -10.74 10.55 -31.44
N THR A 57 -10.51 9.71 -30.43
CA THR A 57 -11.45 9.56 -29.31
C THR A 57 -11.60 10.85 -28.51
N VAL A 58 -10.51 11.56 -28.24
CA VAL A 58 -10.56 12.88 -27.58
C VAL A 58 -11.36 13.86 -28.43
N ARG A 59 -11.06 13.95 -29.74
CA ARG A 59 -11.75 14.87 -30.64
C ARG A 59 -13.26 14.60 -30.68
N ASN A 60 -13.66 13.35 -30.89
CA ASN A 60 -15.07 12.97 -30.99
C ASN A 60 -15.82 13.29 -29.68
N LYS A 61 -15.23 12.99 -28.52
CA LYS A 61 -15.84 13.29 -27.22
C LYS A 61 -15.88 14.80 -26.94
N TYR A 62 -14.88 15.55 -27.38
CA TYR A 62 -14.84 17.00 -27.21
C TYR A 62 -15.88 17.69 -28.08
N GLU A 63 -16.04 17.28 -29.35
CA GLU A 63 -17.09 17.78 -30.24
C GLU A 63 -18.47 17.56 -29.60
N ALA A 64 -18.77 16.34 -29.12
CA ALA A 64 -20.03 16.05 -28.42
C ALA A 64 -20.23 16.85 -27.11
N LEU A 65 -19.14 17.18 -26.41
CA LEU A 65 -19.20 18.04 -25.22
C LEU A 65 -19.42 19.50 -25.58
N GLN A 66 -18.84 19.99 -26.67
CA GLN A 66 -19.00 21.37 -27.11
C GLN A 66 -20.46 21.64 -27.49
N ASP A 67 -21.08 20.72 -28.24
CA ASP A 67 -22.51 20.80 -28.57
C ASP A 67 -23.38 20.92 -27.30
N LEU A 68 -23.04 20.17 -26.24
CA LEU A 68 -23.72 20.22 -24.94
C LEU A 68 -23.49 21.54 -24.18
N LEU A 69 -22.30 22.14 -24.32
CA LEU A 69 -21.94 23.39 -23.64
C LEU A 69 -22.60 24.61 -24.30
N ASP A 70 -22.81 24.57 -25.61
CA ASP A 70 -23.41 25.65 -26.40
C ASP A 70 -24.94 25.77 -26.18
N GLU A 71 -25.59 24.77 -25.56
CA GLU A 71 -27.00 24.82 -25.13
C GLU A 71 -27.27 25.82 -23.98
N GLY A 72 -26.24 26.55 -23.52
CA GLY A 72 -26.40 27.86 -22.90
C GLY A 72 -26.84 27.90 -21.43
N ASN A 73 -26.87 26.75 -20.73
CA ASN A 73 -27.43 26.67 -19.36
C ASN A 73 -26.58 25.89 -18.33
N ILE A 74 -25.31 25.62 -18.64
CA ILE A 74 -24.41 24.82 -17.77
C ILE A 74 -23.48 25.75 -16.98
N ASP A 75 -23.50 25.63 -15.64
CA ASP A 75 -22.57 26.35 -14.75
C ASP A 75 -21.11 26.05 -15.09
N ILE A 76 -20.25 27.08 -15.07
CA ILE A 76 -18.84 27.00 -15.45
C ILE A 76 -18.09 25.90 -14.65
N ASN A 77 -18.44 25.67 -13.38
CA ASN A 77 -17.80 24.60 -12.60
C ASN A 77 -18.16 23.22 -13.13
N THR A 78 -19.42 23.03 -13.52
CA THR A 78 -19.92 21.78 -14.12
C THR A 78 -19.28 21.55 -15.48
N GLN A 79 -19.11 22.60 -16.30
CA GLN A 79 -18.38 22.52 -17.56
C GLN A 79 -16.94 22.02 -17.34
N TRP A 80 -16.24 22.60 -16.35
CA TRP A 80 -14.88 22.20 -16.01
C TRP A 80 -14.79 20.75 -15.50
N GLN A 81 -15.82 20.28 -14.78
CA GLN A 81 -15.91 18.88 -14.36
C GLN A 81 -16.05 17.95 -15.55
N HIS A 82 -16.95 18.24 -16.50
CA HIS A 82 -17.12 17.43 -17.71
C HIS A 82 -15.85 17.35 -18.56
N ILE A 83 -15.13 18.46 -18.73
CA ILE A 83 -13.83 18.47 -19.43
C ILE A 83 -12.84 17.54 -18.72
N LYS A 84 -12.73 17.65 -17.39
CA LYS A 84 -11.83 16.81 -16.60
C LYS A 84 -12.21 15.32 -16.70
N GLU A 85 -13.49 15.00 -16.66
CA GLU A 85 -14.02 13.64 -16.79
C GLU A 85 -13.78 13.05 -18.17
N MET A 86 -13.91 13.83 -19.24
CA MET A 86 -13.58 13.37 -20.59
C MET A 86 -12.12 13.00 -20.73
N TRP A 87 -11.22 13.86 -20.21
CA TRP A 87 -9.79 13.57 -20.26
C TRP A 87 -9.44 12.34 -19.43
N THR A 88 -9.99 12.17 -18.23
CA THR A 88 -9.72 10.99 -17.39
C THR A 88 -10.32 9.71 -17.98
N SER A 89 -11.54 9.78 -18.54
CA SER A 89 -12.21 8.68 -19.24
C SER A 89 -11.38 8.22 -20.44
N THR A 90 -10.97 9.14 -21.30
CA THR A 90 -10.20 8.81 -22.51
C THR A 90 -8.81 8.27 -22.18
N CYS A 91 -8.12 8.85 -21.18
CA CYS A 91 -6.87 8.28 -20.69
C CYS A 91 -7.06 6.85 -20.14
N SER A 92 -8.15 6.59 -19.42
CA SER A 92 -8.42 5.27 -18.86
C SER A 92 -8.81 4.24 -19.93
N GLU A 93 -9.52 4.66 -20.98
CA GLU A 93 -9.99 3.80 -22.07
C GLU A 93 -8.85 3.39 -23.00
N VAL A 94 -8.03 4.35 -23.45
CA VAL A 94 -7.00 4.11 -24.46
C VAL A 94 -5.66 3.72 -23.84
N LEU A 95 -5.22 4.41 -22.78
CA LEU A 95 -3.90 4.19 -22.17
C LEU A 95 -3.96 3.19 -21.00
N GLY A 96 -5.11 3.11 -20.33
CA GLY A 96 -5.29 2.28 -19.15
C GLY A 96 -4.45 2.74 -17.95
N LYS A 97 -4.83 2.25 -16.76
CA LYS A 97 -4.08 2.54 -15.53
C LYS A 97 -2.73 1.85 -15.57
N LYS A 98 -1.68 2.57 -15.18
CA LYS A 98 -0.33 2.04 -15.01
C LYS A 98 -0.33 1.02 -13.90
N LYS A 99 -0.17 -0.24 -14.28
CA LYS A 99 0.01 -1.33 -13.31
C LYS A 99 1.37 -1.14 -12.64
N TYR A 100 1.40 -1.29 -11.33
CA TYR A 100 2.66 -1.36 -10.61
C TYR A 100 3.31 -2.69 -10.95
N GLN A 101 4.24 -2.67 -11.91
CA GLN A 101 5.06 -3.84 -12.20
C GLN A 101 6.07 -3.99 -11.06
N GLN A 102 6.12 -5.18 -10.47
CA GLN A 102 7.19 -5.54 -9.56
C GLN A 102 8.50 -5.42 -10.35
N LYS A 103 9.46 -4.65 -9.82
CA LYS A 103 10.74 -4.49 -10.50
C LYS A 103 11.42 -5.86 -10.59
N ASP A 104 12.04 -6.17 -11.72
CA ASP A 104 12.63 -7.49 -11.99
C ASP A 104 13.68 -7.91 -10.95
N TRP A 105 14.38 -6.95 -10.34
CA TRP A 105 15.38 -7.21 -9.30
C TRP A 105 14.77 -7.53 -7.93
N ILE A 106 13.47 -7.31 -7.72
CA ILE A 106 12.76 -7.69 -6.49
C ILE A 106 12.18 -9.09 -6.73
N SER A 107 12.82 -10.12 -6.18
CA SER A 107 12.33 -11.49 -6.27
C SER A 107 11.03 -11.71 -5.47
N ALA A 108 10.18 -12.62 -5.94
CA ALA A 108 9.00 -13.07 -5.21
C ALA A 108 9.34 -13.60 -3.80
N ASP A 109 10.49 -14.28 -3.65
CA ASP A 109 10.97 -14.76 -2.36
C ASP A 109 11.26 -13.61 -1.38
N THR A 110 11.85 -12.51 -1.88
CA THR A 110 12.10 -11.31 -1.07
C THR A 110 10.78 -10.68 -0.60
N LEU A 111 9.77 -10.64 -1.47
CA LEU A 111 8.45 -10.10 -1.12
C LEU A 111 7.77 -10.95 -0.04
N ASN A 112 7.81 -12.28 -0.17
CA ASN A 112 7.28 -13.21 0.83
C ASN A 112 7.97 -13.03 2.18
N LYS A 113 9.30 -12.91 2.20
CA LYS A 113 10.06 -12.64 3.44
C LYS A 113 9.68 -11.32 4.10
N VAL A 114 9.38 -10.29 3.32
CA VAL A 114 8.86 -9.00 3.84
C VAL A 114 7.47 -9.16 4.44
N GLN A 115 6.60 -9.96 3.82
CA GLN A 115 5.27 -10.23 4.34
C GLN A 115 5.32 -11.00 5.67
N VAL A 116 6.06 -12.12 5.72
CA VAL A 116 6.25 -12.91 6.95
C VAL A 116 6.79 -12.03 8.09
N ARG A 117 7.79 -11.18 7.79
CA ARG A 117 8.32 -10.21 8.76
C ARG A 117 7.24 -9.27 9.29
N ASN A 118 6.36 -8.76 8.45
CA ASN A 118 5.31 -7.82 8.86
C ASN A 118 4.30 -8.50 9.80
N GLU A 119 3.91 -9.74 9.49
CA GLU A 119 3.01 -10.55 10.32
C GLU A 119 3.63 -10.81 11.70
N THR A 120 4.90 -11.23 11.76
CA THR A 120 5.61 -11.45 13.03
C THR A 120 5.72 -10.17 13.86
N LYS A 121 5.96 -9.03 13.21
CA LYS A 121 5.99 -7.72 13.88
C LYS A 121 4.63 -7.32 14.45
N GLY A 122 3.55 -7.58 13.71
CA GLY A 122 2.17 -7.35 14.16
C GLY A 122 1.85 -8.14 15.42
N ALA A 123 2.08 -9.46 15.38
CA ALA A 123 1.83 -10.35 16.52
C ALA A 123 2.63 -9.95 17.78
N THR A 124 3.88 -9.51 17.60
CA THR A 124 4.72 -9.05 18.73
C THR A 124 4.18 -7.75 19.33
N ALA A 125 3.72 -6.81 18.50
CA ALA A 125 3.14 -5.55 18.96
C ALA A 125 1.82 -5.78 19.72
N GLU A 126 0.95 -6.65 19.23
CA GLU A 126 -0.31 -7.03 19.89
C GLU A 126 -0.05 -7.69 21.26
N ARG A 127 0.91 -8.62 21.32
CA ARG A 127 1.30 -9.27 22.59
C ARG A 127 1.81 -8.26 23.61
N GLU A 128 2.56 -7.25 23.17
CA GLU A 128 3.05 -6.19 24.05
C GLU A 128 1.93 -5.27 24.54
N GLN A 129 0.96 -4.94 23.68
CA GLN A 129 -0.22 -4.19 24.08
C GLN A 129 -1.06 -4.94 25.13
N GLN A 130 -1.29 -6.25 24.94
CA GLN A 130 -2.01 -7.08 25.92
C GLN A 130 -1.28 -7.13 27.27
N LYS A 131 0.05 -7.27 27.28
CA LYS A 131 0.84 -7.22 28.52
C LYS A 131 0.72 -5.87 29.23
N GLN A 132 0.72 -4.76 28.48
CA GLN A 132 0.55 -3.43 29.04
C GLN A 132 -0.85 -3.23 29.62
N GLN A 133 -1.90 -3.70 28.94
CA GLN A 133 -3.27 -3.69 29.45
C GLN A 133 -3.38 -4.50 30.74
N HIS A 134 -2.82 -5.72 30.77
CA HIS A 134 -2.81 -6.55 31.97
C HIS A 134 -2.09 -5.89 33.16
N ARG A 135 -0.94 -5.23 32.91
CA ARG A 135 -0.21 -4.47 33.93
C ARG A 135 -1.06 -3.32 34.49
N LYS A 136 -1.75 -2.57 33.62
CA LYS A 136 -2.64 -1.48 34.04
C LYS A 136 -3.86 -1.98 34.82
N SER A 137 -4.49 -3.06 34.38
CA SER A 137 -5.61 -3.69 35.10
C SER A 137 -5.20 -4.16 36.49
N LYS A 138 -4.02 -4.78 36.61
CA LYS A 138 -3.46 -5.18 37.92
C LYS A 138 -3.18 -4.00 38.83
N GLN A 139 -2.62 -2.91 38.30
CA GLN A 139 -2.36 -1.67 39.05
C GLN A 139 -3.66 -1.03 39.56
N MET A 140 -4.69 -0.91 38.71
CA MET A 140 -6.00 -0.41 39.13
C MET A 140 -6.63 -1.28 40.22
N GLN A 141 -6.52 -2.61 40.11
CA GLN A 141 -7.01 -3.52 41.16
C GLN A 141 -6.25 -3.32 42.48
N THR A 142 -4.93 -3.12 42.43
CA THR A 142 -4.12 -2.89 43.64
C THR A 142 -4.41 -1.55 44.30
N GLU A 143 -4.66 -0.50 43.52
CA GLU A 143 -5.05 0.82 44.02
C GLU A 143 -6.46 0.81 44.62
N GLN A 144 -7.42 0.13 43.99
CA GLN A 144 -8.78 -0.04 44.53
C GLN A 144 -8.78 -0.80 45.87
N SER A 145 -7.98 -1.85 46.00
CA SER A 145 -7.82 -2.57 47.28
C SER A 145 -7.02 -1.82 48.34
N ARG A 146 -6.30 -0.75 47.98
CA ARG A 146 -5.57 0.12 48.92
C ARG A 146 -6.40 1.31 49.40
N ALA A 147 -7.42 1.69 48.62
CA ALA A 147 -8.32 2.81 48.92
C ALA A 147 -9.58 2.38 49.72
N ALA A 148 -9.88 1.08 49.76
CA ALA A 148 -10.90 0.46 50.61
C ALA A 148 -10.31 0.05 51.97
#